data_AF-A0A934D9S1-F1
#
_entry.id   AF-A0A934D9S1-F1
#
_cell.length_a   1.000
_cell.length_b   1.000
_cell.length_c   1.000
_cell.angle_alpha   90.00
_cell.angle_beta   90.00
_cell.angle_gamma   90.00
#
_symmetry.space_group_name_H-M   'P 1'
#
loop_
_entity.id
_entity.type
_entity.pdbx_description
1 polymer ?
#
loop_
_entity_poly.entity_id
_entity_poly.type
_entity_poly.pdbx_seq_one_letter_code
_entity_poly.pdbx_strand_id
1 'polypeptide(L)'
;MNNEEKILKPLAGVEPKISKPIPFIAGAVILGILSGVIIFTQIGNREVLSGGQKSTGGVSSTGVTVGSTNTKVFSDCTKGQLGKNDGKITTEGSHVLVRPGGVSQTVYLTSSVLDLDQFVGKQVEVCGQTFQGQTAGWLMDAGRVTLK
;
A
#
# COMPACT_ATOMS: atom_id res chain seq x y z
N MET A 1 86.59 28.72 -31.09
CA MET A 1 87.53 27.66 -30.67
C MET A 1 87.18 27.26 -29.26
N ASN A 2 86.99 25.95 -29.06
CA ASN A 2 86.95 25.22 -27.79
C ASN A 2 85.56 25.21 -27.11
N ASN A 3 84.96 24.09 -26.71
CA ASN A 3 85.30 22.68 -26.85
C ASN A 3 84.05 21.90 -26.44
N GLU A 4 83.64 20.93 -27.25
CA GLU A 4 82.64 19.93 -26.86
C GLU A 4 83.27 18.94 -25.88
N GLU A 5 82.52 18.58 -24.84
CA GLU A 5 82.11 17.20 -24.54
C GLU A 5 81.94 16.99 -23.04
N LYS A 6 80.79 16.36 -22.73
CA LYS A 6 80.54 15.42 -21.61
C LYS A 6 80.79 16.02 -20.23
N ILE A 7 79.83 16.00 -19.32
CA ILE A 7 79.46 14.78 -18.61
C ILE A 7 78.00 14.88 -18.17
N LEU A 8 77.23 13.87 -18.57
CA LEU A 8 75.90 13.55 -18.08
C LEU A 8 75.90 13.54 -16.55
N LYS A 9 75.15 14.45 -15.92
CA LYS A 9 74.80 14.30 -14.50
C LYS A 9 73.50 13.51 -14.42
N PRO A 10 73.45 12.46 -13.60
CA PRO A 10 72.37 11.49 -13.58
C PRO A 10 71.06 12.17 -13.16
N LEU A 11 69.97 11.73 -13.78
CA LEU A 11 68.59 11.98 -13.37
C LEU A 11 68.51 11.82 -11.85
N ALA A 12 68.29 12.93 -11.15
CA ALA A 12 68.02 12.92 -9.72
C ALA A 12 66.82 12.00 -9.50
N GLY A 13 67.09 10.83 -8.94
CA GLY A 13 66.08 9.86 -8.54
C GLY A 13 65.12 10.55 -7.59
N VAL A 14 63.89 10.71 -8.04
CA VAL A 14 62.77 11.00 -7.14
C VAL A 14 62.62 9.77 -6.27
N GLU A 15 63.11 9.86 -5.03
CA GLU A 15 62.82 8.86 -4.01
C GLU A 15 61.32 8.97 -3.66
N PRO A 16 60.48 7.94 -3.91
CA PRO A 16 59.15 7.94 -3.35
C PRO A 16 59.28 7.70 -1.85
N LYS A 17 59.03 8.75 -1.07
CA LYS A 17 58.89 8.67 0.39
C LYS A 17 57.60 7.91 0.70
N ILE A 18 57.70 6.58 0.81
CA ILE A 18 56.62 5.69 1.22
C ILE A 18 56.31 5.95 2.69
N SER A 19 55.31 6.80 2.96
CA SER A 19 54.68 6.89 4.28
C SER A 19 53.57 5.85 4.35
N LYS A 20 53.70 4.93 5.31
CA LYS A 20 52.78 3.81 5.54
C LYS A 20 51.35 4.31 5.77
N PRO A 21 50.33 3.91 4.98
CA PRO A 21 48.94 4.13 5.34
C PRO A 21 48.36 2.81 5.87
N ILE A 22 48.69 2.45 7.10
CA ILE A 22 48.11 1.28 7.77
C ILE A 22 47.87 1.72 9.22
N PRO A 23 46.68 2.28 9.55
CA PRO A 23 45.50 1.43 9.70
C PRO A 23 44.17 2.17 9.45
N PHE A 24 43.79 2.46 8.20
CA PHE A 24 42.48 3.09 7.92
C PHE A 24 41.40 2.10 7.44
N ILE A 25 41.79 0.87 7.05
CA ILE A 25 40.86 -0.13 6.50
C ILE A 25 40.23 -1.00 7.61
N ALA A 26 40.90 -1.18 8.76
CA ALA A 26 40.37 -1.97 9.87
C ALA A 26 39.25 -1.24 10.67
N GLY A 27 39.24 0.09 10.68
CA GLY A 27 38.20 0.88 11.35
C GLY A 27 36.85 0.91 10.62
N ALA A 28 36.87 0.82 9.28
CA ALA A 28 35.66 0.88 8.45
C ALA A 28 34.83 -0.42 8.51
N VAL A 29 35.46 -1.57 8.77
CA VAL A 29 34.78 -2.87 8.85
C VAL A 29 34.08 -3.08 10.20
N ILE A 30 34.62 -2.50 11.28
CA ILE A 30 34.01 -2.62 12.63
C ILE A 30 32.83 -1.64 12.79
N LEU A 31 32.85 -0.47 12.16
CA LEU A 31 31.69 0.45 12.12
C LEU A 31 30.53 -0.07 11.27
N GLY A 32 30.78 -0.92 10.28
CA GLY A 32 29.72 -1.52 9.44
C GLY A 32 28.89 -2.57 10.16
N ILE A 33 29.49 -3.34 11.08
CA ILE A 33 28.79 -4.45 11.75
C ILE A 33 27.83 -3.95 12.85
N LEU A 34 28.16 -2.84 13.53
CA LEU A 34 27.25 -2.22 14.51
C LEU A 34 25.99 -1.59 13.86
N SER A 35 26.10 -1.10 12.62
CA SER A 35 24.95 -0.56 11.88
C SER A 35 23.98 -1.63 11.37
N GLY A 36 24.41 -2.89 11.25
CA GLY A 36 23.60 -3.98 10.68
C GLY A 36 22.62 -4.63 11.65
N VAL A 37 22.93 -4.65 12.95
CA VAL A 37 22.15 -5.40 13.95
C VAL A 37 20.90 -4.63 14.42
N ILE A 38 20.92 -3.29 14.41
CA ILE A 38 19.75 -2.47 14.79
C ILE A 38 18.67 -2.50 13.70
N ILE A 39 19.06 -2.62 12.43
CA ILE A 39 18.12 -2.69 11.31
C ILE A 39 17.44 -4.07 11.29
N PHE A 40 18.12 -5.14 11.70
CA PHE A 40 17.55 -6.49 11.70
C PHE A 40 16.52 -6.72 12.84
N THR A 41 16.64 -6.02 13.98
CA THR A 41 15.63 -6.06 15.05
C THR A 41 14.43 -5.13 14.81
N GLN A 42 14.58 -4.12 13.94
CA GLN A 42 13.46 -3.25 13.54
C GLN A 42 12.68 -3.72 12.29
N ILE A 43 13.21 -4.64 11.49
CA ILE A 43 12.51 -5.16 10.30
C ILE A 43 11.54 -6.31 10.64
N GLY A 44 11.72 -6.99 11.79
CA GLY A 44 10.75 -7.99 12.27
C GLY A 44 9.45 -7.40 12.83
N ASN A 45 9.44 -6.10 13.18
CA ASN A 45 8.33 -5.44 13.87
C ASN A 45 7.92 -4.12 13.18
N ARG A 46 8.05 -4.01 11.86
CA ARG A 46 7.43 -2.90 11.13
C ARG A 46 5.91 -3.07 11.09
N GLU A 47 5.28 -2.78 12.22
CA GLU A 47 3.99 -2.11 12.20
C GLU A 47 4.14 -0.89 11.29
N VAL A 48 3.33 -0.89 10.24
CA VAL A 48 3.17 0.22 9.31
C VAL A 48 2.67 1.42 10.14
N LEU A 49 3.59 2.27 10.57
CA LEU A 49 3.32 3.60 11.07
C LEU A 49 2.82 4.45 9.89
N SER A 50 1.52 4.33 9.64
CA SER A 50 0.76 5.23 8.78
C SER A 50 0.85 6.62 9.39
N GLY A 51 1.61 7.50 8.73
CA GLY A 51 1.65 8.93 9.02
C GLY A 51 0.23 9.49 9.11
N GLY A 52 -0.08 10.07 10.26
CA GLY A 52 -1.37 10.69 10.51
C GLY A 52 -1.56 11.90 9.60
N GLN A 53 -2.53 11.79 8.69
CA GLN A 53 -3.22 12.95 8.14
C GLN A 53 -4.64 12.94 8.71
N LYS A 54 -4.89 13.85 9.65
CA LYS A 54 -6.24 14.19 10.12
C LYS A 54 -7.04 14.69 8.92
N SER A 55 -8.01 13.90 8.48
CA SER A 55 -9.14 14.38 7.69
C SER A 55 -10.41 14.02 8.45
N THR A 56 -11.14 15.06 8.83
CA THR A 56 -12.42 15.02 9.53
C THR A 56 -13.47 14.32 8.66
N GLY A 57 -14.00 13.20 9.14
CA GLY A 57 -15.20 12.57 8.56
C GLY A 57 -15.28 11.06 8.77
N GLY A 58 -15.91 10.63 9.88
CA GLY A 58 -16.64 9.36 9.98
C GLY A 58 -15.84 8.05 10.05
N VAL A 59 -15.69 7.52 11.28
CA VAL A 59 -15.50 6.10 11.63
C VAL A 59 -14.57 5.28 10.72
N SER A 60 -13.26 5.43 10.91
CA SER A 60 -12.31 4.37 10.55
C SER A 60 -12.19 3.39 11.72
N SER A 61 -13.02 2.34 11.71
CA SER A 61 -12.91 1.21 12.62
C SER A 61 -12.15 0.08 11.90
N THR A 62 -10.88 -0.09 12.26
CA THR A 62 -9.91 -1.18 11.97
C THR A 62 -10.44 -2.37 11.15
N GLY A 63 -10.65 -2.18 9.85
CA GLY A 63 -11.15 -3.21 8.93
C GLY A 63 -10.36 -3.22 7.64
N VAL A 64 -10.07 -4.41 7.09
CA VAL A 64 -9.42 -4.53 5.78
C VAL A 64 -10.36 -3.97 4.72
N THR A 65 -9.87 -2.96 3.99
CA THR A 65 -10.61 -2.28 2.93
C THR A 65 -10.03 -2.69 1.58
N VAL A 66 -10.91 -3.12 0.66
CA VAL A 66 -10.57 -3.61 -0.67
C VAL A 66 -11.39 -2.84 -1.71
N GLY A 67 -10.76 -2.44 -2.81
CA GLY A 67 -11.40 -1.75 -3.92
C GLY A 67 -10.82 -0.36 -4.19
N SER A 68 -11.64 0.51 -4.79
CA SER A 68 -11.24 1.81 -5.27
C SER A 68 -10.89 2.80 -4.14
N THR A 69 -9.86 3.61 -4.37
CA THR A 69 -9.49 4.74 -3.51
C THR A 69 -10.30 6.00 -3.81
N ASN A 70 -11.12 6.00 -4.87
CA ASN A 70 -11.91 7.14 -5.28
C ASN A 70 -13.17 7.30 -4.40
N THR A 71 -13.00 7.99 -3.26
CA THR A 71 -14.07 8.30 -2.30
C THR A 71 -15.14 9.24 -2.83
N LYS A 72 -14.86 10.01 -3.90
CA LYS A 72 -15.82 10.98 -4.46
C LYS A 72 -16.90 10.30 -5.30
N VAL A 73 -16.55 9.24 -6.02
CA VAL A 73 -17.50 8.47 -6.84
C VAL A 73 -18.28 7.48 -5.98
N PHE A 74 -17.61 6.84 -5.02
CA PHE A 74 -18.20 5.86 -4.12
C PHE A 74 -18.50 6.48 -2.75
N SER A 75 -19.36 7.50 -2.74
CA SER A 75 -19.71 8.27 -1.54
C SER A 75 -20.74 7.56 -0.66
N ASP A 76 -21.58 6.70 -1.23
CA ASP A 76 -22.69 6.09 -0.50
C ASP A 76 -22.21 4.81 0.17
N CYS A 77 -22.05 4.84 1.49
CA CYS A 77 -21.64 3.69 2.28
C CYS A 77 -22.81 3.11 3.08
N THR A 78 -22.94 1.78 3.06
CA THR A 78 -23.94 1.08 3.86
C THR A 78 -23.41 -0.24 4.39
N LYS A 79 -23.99 -0.72 5.50
CA LYS A 79 -23.54 -1.92 6.21
C LYS A 79 -24.59 -3.00 6.15
N GLY A 80 -24.14 -4.24 6.03
CA GLY A 80 -25.01 -5.41 6.08
C GLY A 80 -24.24 -6.69 5.84
N GLN A 81 -24.97 -7.80 5.76
CA GLN A 81 -24.41 -9.08 5.40
C GLN A 81 -24.48 -9.24 3.88
N LEU A 82 -23.35 -9.52 3.25
CA LEU A 82 -23.31 -9.71 1.80
C LEU A 82 -23.83 -11.10 1.43
N GLY A 83 -24.68 -11.18 0.41
CA GLY A 83 -25.23 -12.41 -0.12
C GLY A 83 -25.28 -12.38 -1.65
N LYS A 84 -25.58 -13.52 -2.27
CA LYS A 84 -25.90 -13.60 -3.69
C LYS A 84 -27.34 -13.19 -3.91
N ASN A 85 -27.62 -12.50 -5.02
CA ASN A 85 -29.00 -12.25 -5.43
C ASN A 85 -29.63 -13.59 -5.87
N ASP A 86 -30.80 -13.93 -5.32
CA ASP A 86 -31.54 -15.14 -5.69
C ASP A 86 -32.49 -14.92 -6.88
N GLY A 87 -32.61 -13.67 -7.36
CA GLY A 87 -33.40 -13.31 -8.52
C GLY A 87 -34.91 -13.35 -8.31
N LYS A 88 -35.40 -13.60 -7.08
CA LYS A 88 -36.85 -13.76 -6.84
C LYS A 88 -37.63 -12.45 -6.86
N ILE A 89 -37.00 -11.36 -6.43
CA ILE A 89 -37.63 -10.03 -6.34
C ILE A 89 -37.25 -9.17 -7.54
N THR A 90 -35.97 -9.19 -7.90
CA THR A 90 -35.43 -8.47 -9.06
C THR A 90 -34.24 -9.25 -9.60
N THR A 91 -34.08 -9.21 -10.92
CA THR A 91 -32.90 -9.74 -11.62
C THR A 91 -31.77 -8.71 -11.71
N GLU A 92 -31.98 -7.50 -11.18
CA GLU A 92 -30.96 -6.44 -11.14
C GLU A 92 -29.97 -6.68 -9.99
N GLY A 93 -28.69 -6.48 -10.28
CA GLY A 93 -27.61 -6.75 -9.33
C GLY A 93 -27.32 -8.24 -9.18
N SER A 94 -26.03 -8.59 -9.09
CA SER A 94 -25.58 -9.97 -8.89
C SER A 94 -25.59 -10.36 -7.41
N HIS A 95 -25.48 -9.37 -6.53
CA HIS A 95 -25.37 -9.56 -5.09
C HIS A 95 -26.39 -8.72 -4.34
N VAL A 96 -26.60 -9.06 -3.07
CA VAL A 96 -27.46 -8.31 -2.16
C VAL A 96 -26.75 -8.03 -0.86
N LEU A 97 -27.01 -6.87 -0.29
CA LEU A 97 -26.61 -6.52 1.07
C LEU A 97 -27.85 -6.58 1.97
N VAL A 98 -27.94 -7.64 2.77
CA VAL A 98 -29.05 -7.87 3.69
C VAL A 98 -28.86 -7.02 4.94
N ARG A 99 -29.88 -6.21 5.25
CA ARG A 99 -29.89 -5.32 6.42
C ARG A 99 -31.03 -5.71 7.38
N PRO A 100 -30.94 -5.32 8.67
CA PRO A 100 -31.94 -5.68 9.68
C PRO A 100 -33.38 -5.26 9.33
N GLY A 101 -33.57 -4.23 8.49
CA GLY A 101 -34.89 -3.77 8.03
C GLY A 101 -35.58 -4.69 7.01
N GLY A 102 -34.99 -5.84 6.67
CA GLY A 102 -35.58 -6.82 5.76
C GLY A 102 -35.54 -6.39 4.29
N VAL A 103 -36.49 -6.92 3.51
CA VAL A 103 -36.52 -6.78 2.03
C VAL A 103 -36.57 -5.31 1.58
N SER A 104 -37.35 -4.46 2.26
CA SER A 104 -37.50 -3.04 1.93
C SER A 104 -36.20 -2.24 2.10
N GLN A 105 -35.27 -2.76 2.89
CA GLN A 105 -33.97 -2.17 3.13
C GLN A 105 -32.84 -3.02 2.56
N THR A 106 -33.12 -3.98 1.69
CA THR A 106 -32.06 -4.75 1.01
C THR A 106 -31.50 -3.94 -0.15
N VAL A 107 -30.17 -3.88 -0.26
CA VAL A 107 -29.49 -3.18 -1.35
C VAL A 107 -29.04 -4.20 -2.38
N TYR A 108 -29.42 -4.01 -3.63
CA TYR A 108 -28.96 -4.81 -4.76
C TYR A 108 -27.68 -4.22 -5.29
N LEU A 109 -26.69 -5.07 -5.54
CA LEU A 109 -25.33 -4.68 -5.83
C LEU A 109 -24.89 -5.18 -7.20
N THR A 110 -24.32 -4.27 -7.98
CA THR A 110 -23.39 -4.61 -9.06
C THR A 110 -21.97 -4.35 -8.58
N SER A 111 -20.97 -4.96 -9.20
CA SER A 111 -19.60 -4.49 -9.01
C SER A 111 -18.86 -4.43 -10.32
N SER A 112 -18.26 -3.27 -10.56
CA SER A 112 -17.40 -3.00 -11.70
C SER A 112 -15.90 -3.14 -11.38
N VAL A 113 -15.54 -3.23 -10.09
CA VAL A 113 -14.14 -3.02 -9.64
C VAL A 113 -13.58 -4.19 -8.85
N LEU A 114 -14.41 -4.96 -8.14
CA LEU A 114 -13.96 -6.04 -7.28
C LEU A 114 -14.88 -7.26 -7.38
N ASP A 115 -14.34 -8.42 -7.03
CA ASP A 115 -15.13 -9.64 -6.94
C ASP A 115 -15.86 -9.69 -5.58
N LEU A 116 -17.19 -9.56 -5.63
CA LEU A 116 -18.05 -9.60 -4.44
C LEU A 116 -18.20 -11.01 -3.86
N ASP A 117 -17.96 -12.07 -4.65
CA ASP A 117 -18.11 -13.45 -4.19
C ASP A 117 -17.17 -13.77 -3.01
N GLN A 118 -16.02 -13.10 -2.96
CA GLN A 118 -15.02 -13.24 -1.89
C GLN A 118 -15.53 -12.80 -0.51
N PHE A 119 -16.60 -12.00 -0.49
CA PHE A 119 -17.15 -11.40 0.72
C PHE A 119 -18.54 -11.94 1.10
N VAL A 120 -19.09 -12.88 0.31
CA VAL A 120 -20.39 -13.49 0.57
C VAL A 120 -20.40 -14.16 1.96
N GLY A 121 -21.49 -13.95 2.68
CA GLY A 121 -21.71 -14.42 4.05
C GLY A 121 -21.06 -13.54 5.13
N LYS A 122 -20.20 -12.58 4.77
CA LYS A 122 -19.51 -11.71 5.73
C LYS A 122 -20.31 -10.44 6.02
N GLN A 123 -20.11 -9.89 7.23
CA GLN A 123 -20.57 -8.56 7.57
C GLN A 123 -19.60 -7.54 6.98
N VAL A 124 -20.12 -6.66 6.12
CA VAL A 124 -19.29 -5.70 5.40
C VAL A 124 -19.94 -4.33 5.35
N GLU A 125 -19.11 -3.33 5.15
CA GLU A 125 -19.50 -1.99 4.72
C GLU A 125 -19.19 -1.86 3.22
N VAL A 126 -20.23 -1.69 2.41
CA VAL A 126 -20.10 -1.48 0.96
C VAL A 126 -20.25 0.01 0.69
N CYS A 127 -19.27 0.59 0.00
CA CYS A 127 -19.33 1.94 -0.51
C CYS A 127 -19.44 1.92 -2.03
N GLY A 128 -20.40 2.66 -2.56
CA GLY A 128 -20.77 2.62 -3.96
C GLY A 128 -21.42 3.91 -4.45
N GLN A 129 -21.89 3.86 -5.68
CA GLN A 129 -22.78 4.86 -6.25
C GLN A 129 -24.19 4.27 -6.33
N THR A 130 -25.18 4.95 -5.75
CA THR A 130 -26.57 4.51 -5.83
C THR A 130 -27.21 4.91 -7.16
N PHE A 131 -28.04 4.00 -7.69
CA PHE A 131 -28.82 4.19 -8.91
C PHE A 131 -30.29 3.85 -8.65
N GLN A 132 -31.17 4.42 -9.47
CA GLN A 132 -32.56 3.96 -9.54
C GLN A 132 -32.60 2.69 -10.39
N GLY A 133 -32.99 1.57 -9.77
CA GLY A 133 -33.29 0.33 -10.48
C GLY A 133 -34.65 0.41 -11.17
N GLN A 134 -34.86 -0.42 -12.18
CA GLN A 134 -36.17 -0.60 -12.81
C GLN A 134 -37.11 -1.37 -11.88
N THR A 135 -36.57 -2.29 -11.09
CA THR A 135 -37.35 -3.13 -10.16
C THR A 135 -36.73 -3.14 -8.76
N ALA A 136 -35.40 -3.02 -8.66
CA ALA A 136 -34.71 -2.88 -7.38
C ALA A 136 -35.04 -1.52 -6.76
N GLY A 137 -35.63 -1.52 -5.56
CA GLY A 137 -35.88 -0.30 -4.80
C GLY A 137 -34.60 0.42 -4.37
N TRP A 138 -33.49 -0.31 -4.27
CA TRP A 138 -32.16 0.25 -4.03
C TRP A 138 -31.13 -0.56 -4.82
N LEU A 139 -30.62 0.02 -5.91
CA LEU A 139 -29.52 -0.54 -6.70
C LEU A 139 -28.25 0.29 -6.47
N MET A 140 -27.10 -0.34 -6.33
CA MET A 140 -25.82 0.34 -6.08
C MET A 140 -24.68 -0.37 -6.80
N ASP A 141 -23.80 0.41 -7.44
CA ASP A 141 -22.53 -0.11 -7.96
C ASP A 141 -21.44 -0.02 -6.89
N ALA A 142 -20.99 -1.19 -6.44
CA ALA A 142 -20.00 -1.33 -5.39
C ALA A 142 -18.59 -1.11 -5.94
N GLY A 143 -17.94 -0.05 -5.45
CA GLY A 143 -16.55 0.26 -5.78
C GLY A 143 -15.56 -0.07 -4.67
N ARG A 144 -16.03 -0.21 -3.42
CA ARG A 144 -15.18 -0.49 -2.27
C ARG A 144 -15.94 -1.26 -1.20
N VAL A 145 -15.25 -2.20 -0.56
CA VAL A 145 -15.78 -3.01 0.54
C VAL A 145 -14.80 -2.96 1.72
N THR A 146 -15.34 -2.73 2.90
CA THR A 146 -14.59 -2.79 4.17
C THR A 146 -15.16 -3.91 5.04
N LEU A 147 -14.31 -4.86 5.40
CA LEU A 147 -14.66 -5.93 6.35
C LEU A 147 -14.91 -5.35 7.74
N LYS A 148 -15.93 -5.86 8.44
CA LYS A 148 -16.29 -5.47 9.82
C LYS A 148 -16.08 -6.61 10.80
#